data_AF-A0AAW6NIT7-F1
#
_entry.id   AF-A0AAW6NIT7-F1
#
_cell.length_a   1.000
_cell.length_b   1.000
_cell.length_c   1.000
_cell.angle_alpha   90.00
_cell.angle_beta   90.00
_cell.angle_gamma   90.00
#
_symmetry.space_group_name_H-M   'P 1'
#
loop_
_entity.id
_entity.type
_entity.pdbx_description
1 polymer ?
#
loop_
_entity_poly.entity_id
_entity_poly.type
_entity_poly.pdbx_seq_one_letter_code
_entity_poly.pdbx_strand_id
1 'polypeptide(L)' 'AADVLCGQAESAVSVQVDVYSSTITEARTIRNMALEALQTLKPENIVKTPGYEPDLHFHRATLEFQVIV' A
#
# COMPACT_ATOMS: atom_id res chain seq x y z
N ALA A 1 9.78 37.64 -11.62
CA ALA A 1 10.73 36.53 -11.47
C ALA A 1 10.09 35.50 -10.55
N ALA A 2 9.52 34.44 -11.13
CA ALA A 2 9.02 33.31 -10.35
C ALA A 2 10.21 32.36 -10.19
N ASP A 3 10.75 32.36 -8.98
CA ASP A 3 11.77 31.41 -8.55
C ASP A 3 11.13 30.03 -8.49
N VAL A 4 11.12 29.35 -9.64
CA VAL A 4 10.78 27.93 -9.71
C VAL A 4 11.97 27.20 -9.13
N LEU A 5 11.88 26.87 -7.84
CA LEU A 5 12.82 25.99 -7.16
C LEU A 5 12.85 24.65 -7.90
N CYS A 6 13.82 24.52 -8.81
CA CYS A 6 14.30 23.25 -9.34
C CYS A 6 15.05 22.50 -8.23
N GLY A 7 14.39 22.24 -7.12
CA GLY A 7 14.74 21.10 -6.29
C GLY A 7 14.10 19.91 -6.98
N GLN A 8 14.88 18.90 -7.36
CA GLN A 8 14.34 17.59 -7.67
C GLN A 8 13.51 17.19 -6.46
N ALA A 9 12.18 17.32 -6.53
CA ALA A 9 11.31 16.82 -5.50
C ALA A 9 11.54 15.32 -5.50
N GLU A 10 12.20 14.81 -4.46
CA GLU A 10 12.16 13.39 -4.13
C GLU A 10 10.69 12.99 -4.21
N SER A 11 10.34 12.28 -5.27
CA SER A 11 8.93 12.14 -5.64
C SER A 11 8.40 11.01 -4.79
N ALA A 12 7.93 11.35 -3.59
CA ALA A 12 7.30 10.39 -2.70
C ALA A 12 5.92 10.02 -3.25
N VAL A 13 5.78 8.80 -3.73
CA VAL A 13 4.53 8.23 -4.24
C VAL A 13 3.86 7.43 -3.11
N SER A 14 2.69 7.88 -2.68
CA SER A 14 1.85 7.13 -1.75
C SER A 14 1.00 6.11 -2.51
N VAL A 15 1.02 4.85 -2.08
CA VAL A 15 0.29 3.74 -2.70
C VAL A 15 -0.54 3.03 -1.64
N GLN A 16 -1.80 2.76 -1.98
CA GLN A 16 -2.70 1.92 -1.19
C GLN A 16 -3.14 0.72 -2.03
N VAL A 17 -3.07 -0.47 -1.43
CA VAL A 17 -3.50 -1.73 -2.03
C VAL A 17 -4.53 -2.38 -1.10
N ASP A 18 -5.75 -2.52 -1.59
CA ASP A 18 -6.82 -3.20 -0.86
C ASP A 18 -7.02 -4.62 -1.39
N VAL A 19 -6.77 -5.60 -0.51
CA VAL A 19 -6.97 -7.01 -0.82
C VAL A 19 -8.28 -7.48 -0.20
N TYR A 20 -9.12 -8.12 -1.00
CA TYR A 20 -10.41 -8.68 -0.57
C TYR A 20 -10.40 -10.20 -0.74
N SER A 21 -10.83 -10.93 0.29
CA SER A 21 -11.00 -12.39 0.22
C SER A 21 -12.09 -12.87 1.17
N SER A 22 -12.67 -14.03 0.89
CA SER A 22 -13.63 -14.71 1.74
C SER A 22 -13.07 -15.14 3.10
N THR A 23 -11.74 -15.22 3.27
CA THR A 23 -11.12 -15.51 4.57
C THR A 23 -10.05 -14.49 4.95
N ILE A 24 -9.97 -14.17 6.24
CA ILE A 24 -8.98 -13.23 6.76
C ILE A 24 -7.54 -13.72 6.54
N THR A 25 -7.32 -15.03 6.59
CA THR A 25 -6.01 -15.64 6.40
C THR A 25 -5.53 -15.44 4.97
N GLU A 26 -6.37 -15.74 3.98
CA GLU A 26 -6.03 -15.58 2.57
C GLU A 26 -5.79 -14.11 2.21
N ALA A 27 -6.66 -13.19 2.68
CA ALA A 27 -6.46 -11.75 2.48
C ALA A 27 -5.09 -11.28 3.02
N ARG A 28 -4.70 -11.76 4.21
CA ARG A 28 -3.39 -11.43 4.81
C ARG A 28 -2.23 -12.05 4.03
N THR A 29 -2.38 -13.27 3.55
CA THR A 29 -1.35 -13.95 2.74
C THR A 29 -1.10 -13.19 1.45
N ILE A 30 -2.16 -12.84 0.71
CA ILE A 30 -2.04 -12.07 -0.55
C ILE A 30 -1.43 -10.70 -0.30
N ARG A 31 -1.86 -9.99 0.75
CA ARG A 31 -1.26 -8.71 1.14
C ARG A 31 0.23 -8.84 1.45
N ASN A 32 0.64 -9.91 2.12
CA ASN A 32 2.05 -10.15 2.43
C ASN A 32 2.86 -10.46 1.16
N MET A 33 2.32 -11.28 0.24
CA MET A 33 2.95 -11.54 -1.06
C MET A 33 3.12 -10.25 -1.87
N ALA A 34 2.11 -9.36 -1.85
CA ALA A 34 2.20 -8.05 -2.48
C ALA A 34 3.34 -7.22 -1.87
N LEU A 35 3.44 -7.18 -0.54
CA LEU A 35 4.54 -6.48 0.13
C LEU A 35 5.92 -7.07 -0.22
N GLU A 36 6.04 -8.39 -0.32
CA GLU A 36 7.28 -9.07 -0.74
C GLU A 36 7.68 -8.67 -2.16
N ALA A 37 6.73 -8.67 -3.10
CA ALA A 37 6.97 -8.21 -4.47
C ALA A 37 7.38 -6.73 -4.53
N LEU A 38 6.86 -5.92 -3.61
CA LEU A 38 7.17 -4.49 -3.51
C LEU A 38 8.51 -4.20 -2.84
N GLN A 39 9.18 -5.18 -2.19
CA GLN A 39 10.47 -4.94 -1.52
C GLN A 39 11.55 -4.37 -2.44
N THR A 40 11.48 -4.67 -3.75
CA THR A 40 12.39 -4.10 -4.77
C THR A 40 12.30 -2.58 -4.84
N LEU A 41 11.13 -2.00 -4.54
CA LEU A 41 10.89 -0.55 -4.52
C LEU A 41 11.30 0.10 -3.20
N LYS A 42 11.73 -0.69 -2.21
CA LYS A 42 12.05 -0.21 -0.85
C LYS A 42 10.93 0.65 -0.24
N PRO A 43 9.72 0.09 -0.10
CA PRO A 43 8.58 0.82 0.44
C PRO A 43 8.87 1.30 1.86
N GLU A 44 8.58 2.57 2.11
CA GLU A 44 8.65 3.23 3.41
C GLU A 44 7.26 3.41 3.99
N ASN A 45 7.18 3.73 5.29
CA ASN A 45 5.92 4.04 5.97
C ASN A 45 4.81 2.98 5.74
N ILE A 46 5.18 1.71 5.84
CA ILE A 46 4.27 0.59 5.59
C ILE A 46 3.24 0.48 6.72
N VAL A 47 1.97 0.66 6.37
CA VAL A 47 0.81 0.49 7.27
C VAL A 47 -0.04 -0.68 6.78
N LYS A 48 -0.51 -1.50 7.72
CA LYS A 48 -1.32 -2.68 7.45
C LYS A 48 -2.61 -2.59 8.23
N THR A 49 -3.71 -2.33 7.54
CA THR A 49 -5.02 -2.14 8.18
C THR A 49 -5.95 -3.32 7.82
N PRO A 50 -6.32 -4.17 8.78
CA PRO A 50 -7.37 -5.16 8.56
C PRO A 50 -8.74 -4.49 8.55
N GLY A 51 -9.64 -4.98 7.70
CA GLY A 51 -11.03 -4.55 7.61
C GLY A 51 -11.95 -5.73 7.31
N TYR A 52 -13.24 -5.49 7.46
CA TYR A 52 -14.28 -6.43 7.07
C TYR A 52 -15.40 -5.63 6.40
N GLU A 53 -15.79 -6.04 5.20
CA GLU A 53 -16.86 -5.40 4.45
C GLU A 53 -18.13 -6.25 4.56
N PRO A 54 -19.10 -5.85 5.41
CA PRO A 54 -20.25 -6.67 5.74
C PRO A 54 -21.20 -6.89 4.56
N ASP A 55 -21.32 -5.92 3.65
CA ASP A 55 -22.20 -6.00 2.48
C ASP A 55 -21.77 -7.11 1.51
N LEU A 56 -20.46 -7.34 1.39
CA LEU A 56 -19.88 -8.32 0.48
C LEU A 56 -19.37 -9.58 1.19
N HIS A 57 -19.45 -9.61 2.53
CA HIS A 57 -18.91 -10.69 3.37
C HIS A 57 -17.43 -11.00 3.09
N PHE A 58 -16.65 -9.98 2.70
CA PHE A 58 -15.23 -10.12 2.43
C PHE A 58 -14.38 -9.53 3.56
N HIS A 59 -13.31 -10.23 3.89
CA HIS A 59 -12.23 -9.70 4.69
C HIS A 59 -11.34 -8.82 3.81
N ARG A 60 -11.17 -7.56 4.25
CA ARG A 60 -10.26 -6.61 3.63
C ARG A 60 -8.93 -6.62 4.35
N ALA A 61 -7.83 -6.64 3.61
CA ALA A 61 -6.49 -6.44 4.13
C ALA A 61 -5.83 -5.30 3.34
N THR A 62 -5.89 -4.11 3.89
CA THR A 62 -5.31 -2.91 3.30
C THR A 62 -3.81 -2.86 3.61
N LEU A 63 -3.02 -2.49 2.59
CA LEU A 63 -1.60 -2.22 2.66
C LEU A 63 -1.36 -0.82 2.09
N GLU A 64 -0.85 0.07 2.92
CA GLU A 64 -0.45 1.42 2.54
C GLU A 64 1.05 1.56 2.70
N PHE A 65 1.71 2.22 1.75
CA PHE A 65 3.15 2.48 1.81
C PHE A 65 3.52 3.68 0.93
N GLN A 66 4.72 4.19 1.12
CA GLN A 66 5.31 5.25 0.32
C GLN A 66 6.53 4.73 -0.41
N VAL A 67 6.78 5.21 -1.62
CA VAL A 67 7.98 4.91 -2.40
C VAL A 67 8.60 6.22 -2.82
N ILE A 68 9.90 6.39 -2.58
CA ILE A 68 10.66 7.52 -3.12
C ILE A 68 11.10 7.15 -4.54
N VAL A 69 10.72 7.94 -5.53
CA VAL A 69 11.20 7.81 -6.93
C VAL A 69 12.16 8.93 -7.32
#